data_AF-A0A2V9YHV5-F1
#
_entry.id   AF-A0A2V9YHV5-F1
#
_cell.length_a   1.000
_cell.length_b   1.000
_cell.length_c   1.000
_cell.angle_alpha   90.00
_cell.angle_beta   90.00
_cell.angle_gamma   90.00
#
_symmetry.space_group_name_H-M   'P 1'
#
loop_
_entity.id
_entity.type
_entity.pdbx_description
1 polymer ?
#
loop_
_entity_poly.entity_id
_entity_poly.type
_entity_poly.pdbx_seq_one_letter_code
_entity_poly.pdbx_strand_id
1 'polypeptide(L)' 'MPRTGIPLVLNTSFNENEPIVCRPDEAIDCFKRTRLDVLALGPFLALKSEN' A
#
# COMPACT_ATOMS: atom_id res chain seq x y z
N MET A 1 13.55 12.87 -17.56
CA MET A 1 12.61 11.78 -17.89
C MET A 1 11.74 11.51 -16.66
N PRO A 2 10.42 11.37 -16.78
CA PRO A 2 9.56 10.93 -15.67
C PRO A 2 9.99 9.52 -15.22
N ARG A 3 9.89 9.23 -13.91
CA ARG A 3 10.41 7.98 -13.31
C ARG A 3 9.92 6.70 -14.01
N THR A 4 8.68 6.67 -14.47
CA THR A 4 8.02 5.50 -15.07
C THR A 4 7.94 5.57 -16.61
N GLY A 5 8.32 6.68 -17.25
CA GLY A 5 8.14 6.89 -18.69
C GLY A 5 6.70 7.07 -19.17
N ILE A 6 5.70 6.63 -18.37
CA ILE A 6 4.26 6.70 -18.66
C ILE A 6 3.55 7.41 -17.50
N PRO A 7 2.79 8.50 -17.73
CA PRO A 7 2.09 9.25 -16.70
C PRO A 7 0.74 8.60 -16.31
N LEU A 8 0.77 7.33 -15.91
CA LEU A 8 -0.43 6.54 -15.54
C LEU A 8 -0.16 5.74 -14.26
N VAL A 9 -1.17 5.64 -13.38
CA VAL A 9 -1.13 4.85 -12.15
C VAL A 9 -2.32 3.88 -12.14
N LEU A 10 -2.07 2.62 -11.78
CA LEU A 10 -3.12 1.66 -11.48
C LEU A 10 -3.62 1.90 -10.04
N ASN A 11 -4.89 2.26 -9.91
CA ASN A 11 -5.56 2.38 -8.62
C ASN A 11 -6.52 1.21 -8.44
N THR A 12 -6.30 0.40 -7.42
CA THR A 12 -7.17 -0.72 -7.05
C THR A 12 -7.56 -0.61 -5.58
N SER A 13 -8.59 -1.35 -5.17
CA SER A 13 -8.99 -1.42 -3.76
C SER A 13 -7.82 -1.88 -2.89
N PHE A 14 -7.62 -1.21 -1.76
CA PHE A 14 -6.69 -1.67 -0.74
C PHE A 14 -7.39 -2.68 0.18
N ASN A 15 -7.20 -3.97 -0.12
CA ASN A 15 -7.74 -5.11 0.62
C ASN A 15 -7.00 -6.41 0.27
N GLU A 16 -7.29 -7.50 1.00
CA GLU A 16 -6.83 -8.86 0.67
C GLU A 16 -7.96 -9.88 0.93
N ASN A 17 -8.80 -10.11 -0.09
CA ASN A 17 -10.00 -10.97 0.01
C ASN A 17 -10.98 -10.59 1.15
N GLU A 18 -10.91 -9.34 1.58
CA GLU A 18 -11.71 -8.73 2.67
C GLU A 18 -12.32 -7.41 2.15
N PRO A 19 -13.24 -6.78 2.89
CA PRO A 19 -13.72 -5.44 2.56
C PRO A 19 -12.58 -4.41 2.45
N ILE A 20 -12.85 -3.30 1.78
CA ILE A 20 -11.88 -2.19 1.70
C ILE A 20 -11.53 -1.71 3.11
N VAL A 21 -10.23 -1.55 3.35
CA VAL A 21 -9.69 -1.02 4.61
C VAL A 21 -10.29 0.36 4.91
N CYS A 22 -10.80 0.53 6.14
CA CYS A 22 -11.40 1.79 6.59
C CYS A 22 -10.71 2.35 7.84
N ARG A 23 -9.84 1.58 8.49
CA ARG A 23 -9.17 2.00 9.74
C ARG A 23 -7.64 1.86 9.64
N PRO A 24 -6.86 2.71 10.35
CA PRO A 24 -5.39 2.66 10.33
C PRO A 24 -4.79 1.31 10.73
N ASP A 25 -5.39 0.63 11.71
CA ASP A 25 -5.00 -0.70 12.16
C ASP A 25 -5.21 -1.77 11.08
N GLU A 26 -6.36 -1.74 10.41
CA GLU A 26 -6.64 -2.61 9.25
C GLU A 26 -5.64 -2.37 8.12
N ALA A 27 -5.25 -1.12 7.86
CA ALA A 27 -4.24 -0.77 6.86
C ALA A 27 -2.88 -1.39 7.16
N ILE A 28 -2.46 -1.36 8.43
CA ILE A 28 -1.21 -1.94 8.88
C ILE A 28 -1.24 -3.45 8.76
N ASP A 29 -2.33 -4.10 9.15
CA ASP A 29 -2.45 -5.56 9.10
C ASP A 29 -2.56 -6.09 7.66
N CYS A 30 -3.35 -5.42 6.81
CA CYS A 30 -3.39 -5.68 5.37
C CYS A 30 -2.01 -5.48 4.73
N PHE A 31 -1.29 -4.40 5.09
CA PHE A 31 0.06 -4.16 4.60
C PHE A 31 1.02 -5.29 5.00
N LYS A 32 0.98 -5.78 6.25
CA LYS A 32 1.85 -6.88 6.70
C LYS A 32 1.60 -8.19 5.95
N ARG A 33 0.34 -8.53 5.64
CA ARG A 33 -0.03 -9.78 4.98
C ARG A 33 0.25 -9.80 3.47
N THR A 34 0.06 -8.66 2.82
CA THR A 34 0.24 -8.53 1.36
C THR A 34 1.71 -8.45 0.95
N ARG A 35 1.99 -8.48 -0.35
CA ARG A 35 3.35 -8.27 -0.92
C ARG A 35 3.62 -6.80 -1.32
N LEU A 36 2.90 -5.85 -0.74
CA LEU A 36 3.17 -4.43 -0.98
C LEU A 36 4.53 -4.03 -0.37
N ASP A 37 5.27 -3.20 -1.08
CA ASP A 37 6.61 -2.75 -0.65
C ASP A 37 6.54 -1.58 0.35
N VAL A 38 5.57 -0.68 0.16
CA VAL A 38 5.45 0.58 0.90
C VAL A 38 3.99 0.85 1.28
N LEU A 39 3.77 1.34 2.51
CA LEU A 39 2.49 1.87 2.97
C LEU A 39 2.64 3.36 3.28
N ALA A 40 1.87 4.19 2.60
CA ALA A 40 1.67 5.60 2.96
C ALA A 40 0.38 5.74 3.76
N LEU A 41 0.46 6.25 4.98
CA LEU A 41 -0.69 6.41 5.89
C LEU A 41 -0.62 7.77 6.58
N GLY A 42 -1.36 8.74 6.04
CA GLY A 42 -1.26 10.13 6.48
C GLY A 42 0.17 10.66 6.31
N PRO A 43 0.80 11.27 7.33
CA PRO A 43 2.17 11.79 7.25
C PRO A 43 3.25 10.70 7.40
N PHE A 44 2.88 9.43 7.55
CA PHE A 44 3.82 8.34 7.79
C PHE A 44 4.06 7.51 6.53
N LEU A 45 5.30 7.04 6.36
CA LEU A 45 5.72 6.11 5.33
C LEU A 45 6.37 4.90 5.97
N ALA A 46 5.80 3.71 5.77
CA ALA A 46 6.36 2.46 6.24
C ALA A 46 6.97 1.68 5.07
N LEU A 47 8.21 1.25 5.24
CA LEU A 47 8.94 0.40 4.31
C LEU A 47 8.99 -1.00 4.90
N LYS A 48 8.72 -2.04 4.10
CA LYS A 48 9.08 -3.39 4.53
C LYS A 48 10.57 -3.57 4.43
N SER A 49 11.18 -4.04 5.52
CA SER A 49 12.49 -4.65 5.42
C SER A 49 12.31 -6.01 4.77
N GLU A 50 13.11 -6.32 3.76
CA GLU A 50 13.30 -7.70 3.33
C GLU A 50 13.80 -8.51 4.53
N ASN A 51 13.32 -9.75 4.65
CA ASN A 51 13.65 -10.66 5.73
C ASN A 51 14.65 -11.70 5.26
#